data_AF-A0A1J3E824-F1
#
_entry.id   AF-A0A1J3E824-F1
#
_cell.length_a   1.000
_cell.length_b   1.000
_cell.length_c   1.000
_cell.angle_alpha   90.00
_cell.angle_beta   90.00
_cell.angle_gamma   90.00
#
_symmetry.space_group_name_H-M   'P 1'
#
loop_
_entity.id
_entity.type
_entity.pdbx_description
1 polymer ?
#
loop_
_entity_poly.entity_id
_entity_poly.type
_entity_poly.pdbx_seq_one_letter_code
_entity_poly.pdbx_strand_id
1 'polypeptide(L)'
;MQFLVDAYIGHFWMLCLSTVAFTFGFGFLAFSASPILSGGGQKGVFYVALTVISVGIFGRSISLGVFTEDQLEDGGNKGNPAMLTSFVIGNVGNFVFPLLSAIAIPQISPWFVRFAIPAGCEVLAMLIFLSGACSYKRERPCGSPLTTVFRVFAASAFKMSCGYTKKSNQ
;
A
#
# COMPACT_ATOMS: atom_id res chain seq x y z
N MET A 1 8.47 1.57 -4.24
CA MET A 1 8.12 0.81 -3.01
C MET A 1 8.46 -0.67 -3.11
N GLN A 2 8.27 -1.35 -4.26
CA GLN A 2 8.63 -2.77 -4.48
C GLN A 2 10.05 -3.16 -3.99
N PHE A 3 11.06 -2.33 -4.26
CA PHE A 3 12.45 -2.58 -3.85
C PHE A 3 12.68 -2.70 -2.33
N LEU A 4 11.92 -1.96 -1.52
CA LEU A 4 12.14 -1.87 -0.08
C LEU A 4 11.54 -3.09 0.65
N VAL A 5 10.45 -3.63 0.10
CA VAL A 5 9.80 -4.89 0.51
C VAL A 5 10.74 -6.07 0.40
N ASP A 6 11.43 -6.07 -0.72
CA ASP A 6 12.04 -7.24 -1.33
C ASP A 6 13.54 -7.33 -0.96
N ALA A 7 14.10 -6.24 -0.42
CA ALA A 7 15.47 -6.17 0.09
C ALA A 7 15.57 -6.26 1.62
N TYR A 8 14.55 -5.90 2.42
CA TYR A 8 14.76 -5.70 3.86
C TYR A 8 13.67 -6.20 4.82
N ILE A 9 12.41 -6.37 4.39
CA ILE A 9 11.28 -6.28 5.34
C ILE A 9 10.23 -7.41 5.22
N GLY A 10 10.06 -7.99 4.03
CA GLY A 10 9.04 -9.00 3.76
C GLY A 10 7.67 -8.38 3.47
N HIS A 11 6.86 -9.06 2.65
CA HIS A 11 5.55 -8.58 2.17
C HIS A 11 4.61 -8.15 3.32
N PHE A 12 4.61 -8.92 4.41
CA PHE A 12 3.77 -8.64 5.58
C PHE A 12 4.10 -7.28 6.26
N TRP A 13 5.37 -6.95 6.42
CA TRP A 13 5.77 -5.68 7.05
C TRP A 13 5.51 -4.48 6.14
N MET A 14 5.61 -4.66 4.82
CA MET A 14 5.23 -3.61 3.88
C MET A 14 3.72 -3.34 3.92
N LEU A 15 2.89 -4.37 3.96
CA LEU A 15 1.44 -4.21 4.14
C LEU A 15 1.12 -3.48 5.45
N CYS A 16 1.80 -3.86 6.54
CA CYS A 16 1.61 -3.22 7.84
C CYS A 16 2.01 -1.74 7.81
N LEU A 17 3.21 -1.41 7.32
CA LEU A 17 3.69 -0.03 7.18
C LEU A 17 2.80 0.81 6.25
N SER A 18 2.35 0.24 5.13
CA SER A 18 1.46 0.92 4.19
C SER A 18 0.09 1.19 4.78
N THR A 19 -0.43 0.25 5.58
CA THR A 19 -1.71 0.39 6.27
C THR A 19 -1.64 1.45 7.36
N VAL A 20 -0.56 1.47 8.14
CA VAL A 20 -0.29 2.52 9.15
C VAL A 20 -0.21 3.89 8.47
N ALA A 21 0.57 4.01 7.38
CA ALA A 21 0.71 5.26 6.65
C ALA A 21 -0.63 5.75 6.09
N PHE A 22 -1.42 4.85 5.52
CA PHE A 22 -2.74 5.17 4.99
C PHE A 22 -3.70 5.67 6.08
N THR A 23 -3.79 4.98 7.21
CA THR A 23 -4.63 5.39 8.35
C THR A 23 -4.17 6.73 8.92
N PHE A 24 -2.85 6.97 8.99
CA PHE A 24 -2.30 8.25 9.40
C PHE A 24 -2.69 9.38 8.43
N GLY A 25 -2.64 9.11 7.13
CA GLY A 25 -3.10 10.03 6.08
C GLY A 25 -4.58 10.39 6.21
N PHE A 26 -5.45 9.41 6.46
CA PHE A 26 -6.88 9.65 6.72
C PHE A 26 -7.14 10.38 8.04
N GLY A 27 -6.34 10.11 9.08
CA GLY A 27 -6.38 10.84 10.34
C GLY A 27 -6.02 12.32 10.15
N PHE A 28 -4.97 12.62 9.40
CA PHE A 28 -4.57 13.99 9.04
C PHE A 28 -5.63 14.68 8.18
N LEU A 29 -6.27 13.95 7.27
CA LEU A 29 -7.36 14.46 6.44
C LEU A 29 -8.58 14.84 7.30
N ALA A 30 -8.99 13.99 8.24
CA ALA A 30 -10.08 14.26 9.17
C ALA A 30 -9.76 15.44 10.11
N PHE A 31 -8.52 15.52 10.61
CA PHE A 31 -8.06 16.65 11.42
C PHE A 31 -8.08 17.96 10.63
N SER A 32 -7.68 17.95 9.36
CA SER A 32 -7.76 19.11 8.46
C SER A 32 -9.19 19.53 8.14
N ALA A 33 -10.16 18.62 8.20
CA ALA A 33 -11.58 18.92 7.98
C ALA A 33 -12.28 19.42 9.25
N SER A 34 -11.61 19.36 10.41
CA SER A 34 -12.15 19.84 11.67
C SER A 34 -12.16 21.37 11.69
N PRO A 35 -13.22 22.02 12.23
CA PRO A 35 -13.33 23.49 12.31
C PRO A 35 -12.28 24.14 13.23
N ILE A 36 -11.45 23.34 13.90
CA ILE A 36 -10.39 23.75 14.82
C ILE A 36 -9.20 24.38 14.08
N LEU A 37 -8.94 23.97 12.82
CA LEU A 37 -7.89 24.54 11.97
C LEU A 37 -8.44 25.67 11.10
N SER A 38 -8.83 26.79 11.71
CA SER A 38 -9.26 27.99 10.96
C SER A 38 -8.03 28.81 10.55
N GLY A 39 -7.53 28.64 9.31
CA GLY A 39 -6.41 29.44 8.77
C GLY A 39 -5.64 28.83 7.59
N GLY A 40 -4.59 29.53 7.14
CA GLY A 40 -3.74 29.12 5.99
C GLY A 40 -3.01 27.78 6.16
N GLY A 41 -2.80 27.32 7.39
CA GLY A 41 -2.18 26.03 7.70
C GLY A 41 -3.02 24.80 7.31
N GLN A 42 -4.35 24.97 7.18
CA GLN A 42 -5.26 23.89 6.79
C GLN A 42 -4.92 23.34 5.39
N LYS A 43 -4.58 24.23 4.45
CA LYS A 43 -4.20 23.85 3.08
C LYS A 43 -2.93 23.01 3.06
N GLY A 44 -1.93 23.36 3.88
CA GLY A 44 -0.67 22.61 3.98
C GLY A 44 -0.89 21.19 4.50
N VAL A 45 -1.62 21.07 5.62
CA VAL A 45 -1.93 19.75 6.22
C VAL A 45 -2.77 18.89 5.25
N PHE A 46 -3.69 19.50 4.50
CA PHE A 46 -4.48 18.80 3.49
C PHE A 46 -3.60 18.19 2.36
N TYR A 47 -2.66 18.94 1.79
CA TYR A 47 -1.77 18.41 0.74
C TYR A 47 -0.81 17.34 1.26
N VAL A 48 -0.31 17.50 2.49
CA VAL A 48 0.51 16.47 3.13
C VAL A 48 -0.30 15.20 3.35
N ALA A 49 -1.54 15.33 3.84
CA ALA A 49 -2.45 14.20 4.03
C ALA A 49 -2.68 13.44 2.71
N LEU A 50 -2.98 14.14 1.62
CA LEU A 50 -3.16 13.53 0.29
C LEU A 50 -1.91 12.80 -0.20
N THR A 51 -0.74 13.37 0.04
CA THR A 51 0.54 12.76 -0.34
C THR A 51 0.74 11.44 0.42
N VAL A 52 0.52 11.45 1.74
CA VAL A 52 0.64 10.25 2.58
C VAL A 52 -0.38 9.18 2.19
N ILE A 53 -1.63 9.57 1.93
CA ILE A 53 -2.69 8.67 1.46
C ILE A 53 -2.28 8.01 0.14
N SER A 54 -1.78 8.79 -0.83
CA SER A 54 -1.36 8.26 -2.13
C SER A 54 -0.30 7.19 -1.98
N VAL A 55 0.71 7.43 -1.15
CA VAL A 55 1.79 6.46 -0.85
C VAL A 55 1.22 5.18 -0.23
N GLY A 56 0.26 5.31 0.69
CA GLY A 56 -0.42 4.19 1.33
C GLY A 56 -1.26 3.34 0.38
N ILE A 57 -1.93 3.96 -0.61
CA ILE A 57 -2.70 3.24 -1.66
C ILE A 57 -1.74 2.41 -2.50
N PHE A 58 -0.67 3.03 -3.02
CA PHE A 58 0.28 2.34 -3.88
C PHE A 58 0.93 1.14 -3.18
N GLY A 59 1.29 1.28 -1.89
CA GLY A 59 1.87 0.17 -1.14
C GLY A 59 0.89 -0.99 -0.92
N ARG A 60 -0.38 -0.69 -0.61
CA ARG A 60 -1.44 -1.72 -0.49
C ARG A 60 -1.70 -2.41 -1.83
N SER A 61 -1.86 -1.66 -2.92
CA SER A 61 -2.18 -2.23 -4.24
C SER A 61 -1.11 -3.19 -4.77
N ILE A 62 0.17 -2.89 -4.52
CA ILE A 62 1.29 -3.74 -4.96
C ILE A 62 1.35 -5.04 -4.14
N SER A 63 1.23 -4.93 -2.81
CA SER A 63 1.53 -6.05 -1.92
C SER A 63 0.33 -6.93 -1.60
N LEU A 64 -0.90 -6.41 -1.76
CA LEU A 64 -2.12 -7.13 -1.41
C LEU A 64 -2.40 -8.29 -2.38
N GLY A 65 -2.10 -8.12 -3.67
CA GLY A 65 -2.27 -9.17 -4.68
C GLY A 65 -1.43 -10.40 -4.35
N VAL A 66 -0.11 -10.21 -4.26
CA VAL A 66 0.86 -11.27 -3.95
C VAL A 66 0.54 -11.93 -2.60
N PHE A 67 0.28 -11.14 -1.56
CA PHE A 67 -0.08 -11.72 -0.25
C PHE A 67 -1.35 -12.56 -0.30
N THR A 68 -2.36 -12.16 -1.07
CA THR A 68 -3.60 -12.93 -1.20
C THR A 68 -3.35 -14.23 -1.97
N GLU A 69 -2.50 -14.20 -2.98
CA GLU A 69 -2.07 -15.40 -3.72
C GLU A 69 -1.28 -16.36 -2.82
N ASP A 70 -0.35 -15.86 -2.01
CA ASP A 70 0.44 -16.67 -1.06
C ASP A 70 -0.47 -17.36 -0.03
N GLN A 71 -1.47 -16.64 0.51
CA GLN A 71 -2.46 -17.23 1.44
C GLN A 71 -3.37 -18.27 0.75
N LEU A 72 -3.61 -18.12 -0.56
CA LEU A 72 -4.47 -19.02 -1.36
C LEU A 72 -3.74 -20.32 -1.74
N GLU A 73 -2.46 -20.24 -2.10
CA GLU A 73 -1.69 -21.42 -2.53
C GLU A 73 -1.39 -22.41 -1.40
N ASP A 74 -1.14 -21.91 -0.18
CA ASP A 74 -0.75 -22.74 0.97
C ASP A 74 -1.95 -23.40 1.68
N GLY A 75 -3.18 -22.94 1.41
CA GLY A 75 -4.41 -23.48 2.00
C GLY A 75 -4.89 -24.82 1.43
N GLY A 76 -4.14 -25.44 0.51
CA GLY A 76 -4.49 -26.73 -0.12
C GLY A 76 -5.79 -26.72 -0.95
N ASN A 77 -6.44 -25.56 -1.08
CA ASN A 77 -7.77 -25.38 -1.65
C ASN A 77 -7.71 -25.00 -3.14
N LYS A 78 -6.67 -25.50 -3.84
CA LYS A 78 -6.35 -25.20 -5.23
C LYS A 78 -7.51 -25.66 -6.13
N GLY A 79 -8.41 -24.75 -6.47
CA GLY A 79 -9.55 -24.99 -7.37
C GLY A 79 -10.94 -24.92 -6.73
N ASN A 80 -11.09 -24.47 -5.48
CA ASN A 80 -12.43 -24.30 -4.92
C ASN A 80 -13.13 -23.06 -5.49
N PRO A 81 -14.29 -23.21 -6.16
CA PRO A 81 -15.01 -22.09 -6.75
C PRO A 81 -15.44 -21.05 -5.70
N ALA A 82 -15.60 -21.45 -4.42
CA ALA A 82 -15.99 -20.53 -3.35
C ALA A 82 -14.93 -19.43 -3.10
N MET A 83 -13.64 -19.74 -3.23
CA MET A 83 -12.58 -18.77 -2.94
C MET A 83 -12.38 -17.77 -4.08
N LEU A 84 -12.47 -18.25 -5.33
CA LEU A 84 -12.56 -17.38 -6.51
C LEU A 84 -13.80 -16.48 -6.42
N THR A 85 -14.94 -17.04 -6.00
CA THR A 85 -16.17 -16.27 -5.80
C THR A 85 -15.99 -15.20 -4.72
N SER A 86 -15.39 -15.53 -3.57
CA SER A 86 -15.06 -14.54 -2.53
C SER A 86 -14.08 -13.47 -3.01
N PHE A 87 -13.08 -13.82 -3.82
CA PHE A 87 -12.13 -12.86 -4.40
C PHE A 87 -12.83 -11.91 -5.40
N VAL A 88 -13.67 -12.45 -6.28
CA VAL A 88 -14.46 -11.66 -7.24
C VAL A 88 -15.44 -10.74 -6.50
N ILE A 89 -16.16 -11.27 -5.50
CA ILE A 89 -17.07 -10.48 -4.66
C ILE A 89 -16.32 -9.36 -3.94
N GLY A 90 -15.13 -9.64 -3.39
CA GLY A 90 -14.29 -8.63 -2.74
C GLY A 90 -13.87 -7.52 -3.69
N ASN A 91 -13.42 -7.86 -4.89
CA ASN A 91 -13.04 -6.88 -5.91
C ASN A 91 -14.24 -6.04 -6.38
N VAL A 92 -15.39 -6.67 -6.67
CA VAL A 92 -16.61 -5.97 -7.06
C VAL A 92 -17.09 -5.05 -5.94
N GLY A 93 -17.06 -5.51 -4.69
CA GLY A 93 -17.38 -4.72 -3.51
C GLY A 93 -16.50 -3.47 -3.38
N ASN A 94 -15.21 -3.59 -3.68
CA ASN A 94 -14.26 -2.47 -3.68
C ASN A 94 -14.55 -1.40 -4.73
N PHE A 95 -15.27 -1.71 -5.82
CA PHE A 95 -15.72 -0.70 -6.79
C PHE A 95 -17.09 -0.13 -6.45
N VAL A 96 -18.02 -0.99 -6.04
CA VAL A 96 -19.41 -0.61 -5.76
C VAL A 96 -19.51 0.28 -4.52
N PHE A 97 -18.73 0.01 -3.47
CA PHE A 97 -18.79 0.76 -2.23
C PHE A 97 -18.32 2.22 -2.38
N PRO A 98 -17.16 2.53 -3.00
CA PRO A 98 -16.78 3.90 -3.29
C PRO A 98 -17.78 4.63 -4.20
N LEU A 99 -18.34 3.96 -5.21
CA LEU A 99 -19.35 4.55 -6.11
C LEU A 99 -20.62 4.97 -5.35
N LEU A 100 -21.16 4.09 -4.52
CA LEU A 100 -22.31 4.39 -3.66
C LEU A 100 -21.98 5.52 -2.67
N SER A 101 -20.80 5.47 -2.06
CA SER A 101 -20.35 6.51 -1.13
C SER A 101 -20.22 7.87 -1.82
N ALA A 102 -19.73 7.93 -3.06
CA ALA A 102 -19.57 9.17 -3.82
C ALA A 102 -20.91 9.84 -4.13
N ILE A 103 -21.99 9.06 -4.25
CA ILE A 103 -23.35 9.57 -4.48
C ILE A 103 -24.04 9.95 -3.15
N ALA A 104 -23.81 9.19 -2.08
CA ALA A 104 -24.47 9.39 -0.78
C ALA A 104 -23.82 10.50 0.08
N ILE A 105 -22.49 10.59 0.08
CA ILE A 105 -21.71 11.54 0.92
C ILE A 105 -22.04 13.02 0.64
N PRO A 106 -22.26 13.47 -0.61
CA PRO A 106 -22.61 14.85 -0.91
C PRO A 106 -23.92 15.34 -0.28
N GLN A 107 -24.81 14.44 0.15
CA GLN A 107 -26.10 14.77 0.77
C GLN A 107 -25.99 15.12 2.27
N ILE A 108 -24.83 14.90 2.90
CA ILE A 108 -24.64 15.09 4.34
C ILE A 108 -24.19 16.52 4.63
N SER A 109 -24.99 17.31 5.36
CA SER A 109 -24.77 18.75 5.63
C SER A 109 -23.39 19.11 6.24
N PRO A 110 -22.84 18.37 7.22
CA PRO A 110 -21.49 18.66 7.75
C PRO A 110 -20.35 18.06 6.91
N TRP A 111 -19.47 18.93 6.39
CA TRP A 111 -18.26 18.56 5.64
C TRP A 111 -17.32 17.63 6.42
N PHE A 112 -17.12 17.87 7.71
CA PHE A 112 -16.26 17.04 8.56
C PHE A 112 -16.72 15.57 8.65
N VAL A 113 -18.04 15.34 8.78
CA VAL A 113 -18.61 13.98 8.92
C VAL A 113 -18.34 13.15 7.67
N ARG A 114 -18.30 13.79 6.49
CA ARG A 114 -17.99 13.13 5.21
C ARG A 114 -16.60 12.48 5.19
N PHE A 115 -15.63 13.06 5.89
CA PHE A 115 -14.25 12.55 5.98
C PHE A 115 -14.00 11.71 7.24
N ALA A 116 -14.75 11.97 8.32
CA ALA A 116 -14.63 11.25 9.57
C ALA A 116 -15.11 9.78 9.47
N ILE A 117 -16.19 9.53 8.72
CA ILE A 117 -16.74 8.17 8.51
C ILE A 117 -15.69 7.23 7.87
N PRO A 118 -15.12 7.53 6.69
CA PRO A 118 -14.11 6.66 6.08
C PRO A 118 -12.84 6.57 6.93
N ALA A 119 -12.42 7.65 7.61
CA ALA A 119 -11.28 7.61 8.52
C ALA A 119 -11.52 6.63 9.70
N GLY A 120 -12.70 6.63 10.30
CA GLY A 120 -13.06 5.67 11.36
C GLY A 120 -13.09 4.23 10.87
N CYS A 121 -13.62 3.99 9.67
CA CYS A 121 -13.63 2.67 9.05
C CYS A 121 -12.21 2.14 8.80
N GLU A 122 -11.30 2.99 8.33
CA GLU A 122 -9.89 2.64 8.10
C GLU A 122 -9.13 2.32 9.39
N VAL A 123 -9.39 3.07 10.47
CA VAL A 123 -8.83 2.74 11.78
C VAL A 123 -9.31 1.37 12.24
N LEU A 124 -10.60 1.07 12.09
CA LEU A 124 -11.16 -0.23 12.47
C LEU A 124 -10.58 -1.36 11.61
N ALA A 125 -10.50 -1.17 10.29
CA ALA A 125 -9.89 -2.13 9.37
C ALA A 125 -8.42 -2.38 9.70
N MET A 126 -7.67 -1.33 10.04
CA MET A 126 -6.29 -1.42 10.50
C MET A 126 -6.17 -2.24 11.78
N LEU A 127 -7.05 -2.03 12.77
CA LEU A 127 -7.05 -2.79 14.02
C LEU A 127 -7.36 -4.27 13.78
N ILE A 128 -8.33 -4.58 12.90
CA ILE A 128 -8.65 -5.96 12.52
C ILE A 128 -7.44 -6.61 11.81
N PHE A 129 -6.81 -5.90 10.87
CA PHE A 129 -5.62 -6.37 10.17
C PHE A 129 -4.44 -6.61 11.13
N LEU A 130 -4.21 -5.69 12.09
CA LEU A 130 -3.19 -5.85 13.13
C LEU A 130 -3.53 -6.96 14.12
N SER A 131 -4.81 -7.19 14.43
CA SER A 131 -5.23 -8.33 15.25
C SER A 131 -4.94 -9.66 14.54
N GLY A 132 -5.16 -9.70 13.22
CA GLY A 132 -4.78 -10.82 12.37
C GLY A 132 -3.26 -10.98 12.16
N ALA A 133 -2.45 -9.96 12.47
CA ALA A 133 -1.00 -9.93 12.25
C ALA A 133 -0.25 -11.15 12.81
N CYS A 134 -0.68 -11.62 13.99
CA CYS A 134 -0.07 -12.76 14.67
C CYS A 134 -0.53 -14.11 14.09
N SER A 135 -1.67 -14.13 13.39
CA SER A 135 -2.24 -15.34 12.78
C SER A 135 -1.85 -15.48 11.31
N TYR A 136 -1.36 -14.42 10.66
CA TYR A 136 -0.89 -14.51 9.28
C TYR A 136 0.40 -15.31 9.20
N LYS A 137 0.42 -16.29 8.28
CA LYS A 137 1.59 -17.11 8.05
C LYS A 137 2.63 -16.27 7.31
N ARG A 138 3.81 -16.15 7.92
CA ARG A 138 4.85 -15.21 7.50
C ARG A 138 5.90 -15.94 6.68
N GLU A 139 5.83 -15.80 5.37
CA GLU A 139 6.86 -16.36 4.49
C GLU A 139 8.20 -15.67 4.68
N ARG A 140 9.28 -16.46 4.59
CA ARG A 140 10.64 -15.93 4.68
C ARG A 140 10.91 -15.08 3.43
N PRO A 141 11.52 -13.89 3.55
CA PRO A 141 11.82 -13.06 2.40
C PRO A 141 12.78 -13.80 1.46
N CYS A 142 12.28 -14.26 0.32
CA CYS A 142 13.07 -14.80 -0.77
C CYS A 142 13.45 -13.60 -1.65
N GLY A 143 14.71 -13.20 -1.61
CA GLY A 143 15.16 -11.85 -2.00
C GLY A 143 14.79 -11.38 -3.41
N SER A 144 14.92 -10.06 -3.59
CA SER A 144 14.37 -9.35 -4.74
C SER A 144 14.97 -9.66 -6.12
N PRO A 145 14.14 -9.98 -7.14
CA PRO A 145 14.56 -10.00 -8.55
C PRO A 145 15.15 -8.66 -9.01
N LEU A 146 14.67 -7.55 -8.45
CA LEU A 146 15.13 -6.21 -8.79
C LEU A 146 16.53 -5.91 -8.25
N THR A 147 16.91 -6.48 -7.10
CA THR A 147 18.31 -6.41 -6.64
C THR A 147 19.25 -7.18 -7.56
N THR A 148 18.78 -8.27 -8.18
CA THR A 148 19.54 -8.98 -9.22
C THR A 148 19.73 -8.10 -10.45
N VAL A 149 18.66 -7.45 -10.94
CA VAL A 149 18.75 -6.53 -12.09
C VAL A 149 19.67 -5.34 -11.77
N PHE A 150 19.53 -4.71 -10.60
CA PHE A 150 20.38 -3.60 -10.20
C PHE A 150 21.85 -4.02 -10.03
N ARG A 151 22.11 -5.22 -9.50
CA ARG A 151 23.46 -5.78 -9.41
C ARG A 151 24.06 -6.04 -10.79
N VAL A 152 23.26 -6.53 -11.75
CA VAL A 152 23.71 -6.71 -13.14
C VAL A 152 23.96 -5.38 -13.84
N PHE A 153 23.10 -4.38 -13.61
CA PHE A 153 23.25 -3.05 -14.19
C PHE A 153 24.45 -2.31 -13.60
N ALA A 154 24.62 -2.35 -12.28
CA ALA A 154 25.79 -1.83 -11.59
C ALA A 154 27.06 -2.56 -12.06
N ALA A 155 27.07 -3.89 -12.11
CA ALA A 155 28.20 -4.65 -12.62
C ALA A 155 28.54 -4.30 -14.08
N SER A 156 27.53 -4.07 -14.92
CA SER A 156 27.71 -3.63 -16.30
C SER A 156 28.28 -2.21 -16.38
N ALA A 157 27.78 -1.28 -15.56
CA ALA A 157 28.28 0.09 -15.49
C ALA A 157 29.71 0.17 -14.91
N PHE A 158 30.03 -0.64 -13.90
CA PHE A 158 31.39 -0.79 -13.35
C PHE A 158 32.34 -1.44 -14.36
N LYS A 159 31.88 -2.43 -15.13
CA LYS A 159 32.68 -3.04 -16.21
C LYS A 159 32.90 -2.08 -17.37
N MET A 160 31.93 -1.22 -17.68
CA MET A 160 32.02 -0.22 -18.75
C MET A 160 32.89 0.98 -18.35
N SER A 161 32.93 1.34 -17.07
CA SER A 161 33.82 2.39 -16.53
C SER A 161 35.26 1.92 -16.32
N CYS A 162 35.50 0.66 -15.97
CA CYS A 162 36.85 0.08 -15.92
C CYS A 162 37.38 -0.40 -17.29
N GLY A 163 36.53 -0.41 -18.33
CA GLY A 163 36.79 -1.10 -19.58
C GLY A 163 36.95 -0.18 -20.79
N TYR A 164 37.84 0.82 -20.75
CA TYR A 164 38.44 1.40 -21.96
C TYR A 164 39.75 2.18 -21.65
N THR A 165 40.69 1.57 -20.93
CA THR A 165 42.11 1.95 -21.14
C THR A 165 42.52 1.34 -22.48
N LYS A 166 42.30 2.11 -23.53
CA LYS A 166 42.81 1.88 -24.88
C LYS A 166 44.30 1.54 -24.73
N LYS A 167 44.69 0.29 -25.00
CA LYS A 167 46.08 -0.04 -25.33
C LYS A 167 46.41 0.71 -26.63
N SER A 168 46.75 1.98 -26.51
CA SER A 168 47.47 2.71 -27.55
C SER A 168 48.94 2.70 -27.19
N ASN A 169 49.72 2.24 -28.15
CA ASN A 169 51.16 2.39 -28.33
C ASN A 169 52.03 1.18 -27.96
N GLN A 170 52.58 0.65 -29.07
CA GLN A 170 53.87 0.01 -29.28
C GLN A 170 53.94 -1.51 -29.08
#